data_AF-A0A947U6G2-F1
#
_entry.id   AF-A0A947U6G2-F1
#
_cell.length_a   1.000
_cell.length_b   1.000
_cell.length_c   1.000
_cell.angle_alpha   90.00
_cell.angle_beta   90.00
_cell.angle_gamma   90.00
#
_symmetry.space_group_name_H-M   'P 1'
#
loop_
_entity.id
_entity.type
_entity.pdbx_description
1 polymer ?
#
loop_
_entity_poly.entity_id
_entity_poly.type
_entity_poly.pdbx_seq_one_letter_code
_entity_poly.pdbx_strand_id
1 'polypeptide(L)'
;MPKNGLLLALVLSLLSACDSSTPGPAEVTATQATPVSSEAAKPAVDRKALAERYAGRELTVVDVSEVQLEGASTLSVSFSVPLDPEQKLAERLHLVDSKDGKVDGAWELTDNLMEVRLRHLEPQRKLVLTVDAGLLGLNGKSLAAEQVTRLETRDLQASVGFASRGSLLPTRLAEGLPVIALNVDKVNVEFFRIKPESLPAFLNRWGRSSNLDNWEARSLLPMADLVYGGRFDLNPARNTRETLLLPIAGLEPFKQPGVYLAVMREAGSYNYSQPATLFTLSDIGLSARRYQNRIDVFTQALAGGDALGDVRLEILNGEGQVLAEGKTDSA
;
A
#
# COMPACT_ATOMS: atom_id res chain seq x y z
N MET A 1 59.89 -40.20 31.69
CA MET A 1 60.53 -39.27 30.75
C MET A 1 59.45 -38.30 30.24
N PRO A 2 59.73 -36.98 30.19
CA PRO A 2 58.74 -35.90 30.11
C PRO A 2 58.46 -35.49 28.64
N LYS A 3 57.37 -34.80 28.26
CA LYS A 3 57.15 -33.35 28.46
C LYS A 3 55.81 -32.90 27.84
N ASN A 4 55.18 -31.94 28.54
CA ASN A 4 54.52 -30.71 28.09
C ASN A 4 53.27 -30.81 27.19
N GLY A 5 52.17 -30.09 27.43
CA GLY A 5 51.84 -28.92 28.26
C GLY A 5 50.40 -28.52 27.89
N LEU A 6 49.72 -27.49 28.39
CA LEU A 6 49.99 -26.45 29.37
C LEU A 6 48.67 -25.62 29.44
N LEU A 7 48.15 -25.36 30.66
CA LEU A 7 47.30 -24.20 31.07
C LEU A 7 45.91 -24.02 30.37
N LEU A 8 44.87 -23.42 30.95
CA LEU A 8 44.75 -22.45 32.04
C LEU A 8 43.32 -22.51 32.64
N ALA A 9 43.23 -22.18 33.93
CA ALA A 9 42.04 -22.11 34.76
C ALA A 9 41.10 -20.93 34.45
N LEU A 10 39.82 -21.03 34.87
CA LEU A 10 39.07 -19.85 35.32
C LEU A 10 37.99 -20.18 36.39
N VAL A 11 38.34 -19.82 37.63
CA VAL A 11 37.57 -19.20 38.72
C VAL A 11 36.04 -19.35 38.77
N LEU A 12 35.59 -19.99 39.86
CA LEU A 12 34.27 -19.92 40.47
C LEU A 12 34.11 -18.62 41.29
N SER A 13 32.98 -17.92 41.16
CA SER A 13 32.49 -16.99 42.17
C SER A 13 30.98 -17.14 42.37
N LEU A 14 30.56 -16.91 43.61
CA LEU A 14 29.38 -17.40 44.30
C LEU A 14 28.28 -16.32 44.48
N LEU A 15 27.05 -16.84 44.63
CA LEU A 15 25.96 -16.41 45.55
C LEU A 15 25.14 -15.12 45.27
N SER A 16 23.81 -15.32 45.21
CA SER A 16 22.75 -14.80 46.13
C SER A 16 21.42 -14.63 45.34
N ALA A 17 20.41 -15.48 45.49
CA ALA A 17 19.39 -15.61 46.55
C ALA A 17 18.17 -14.65 46.42
N CYS A 18 16.97 -15.25 46.58
CA CYS A 18 15.65 -14.69 47.00
C CYS A 18 14.79 -13.97 45.92
N ASP A 19 13.46 -14.05 45.86
CA ASP A 19 12.40 -14.73 46.63
C ASP A 19 11.08 -14.68 45.79
N SER A 20 10.11 -15.50 46.20
CA SER A 20 8.69 -15.64 45.85
C SER A 20 7.89 -14.41 45.34
N SER A 21 6.93 -14.66 44.42
CA SER A 21 5.55 -14.08 44.42
C SER A 21 4.69 -14.59 43.23
N THR A 22 3.46 -14.98 43.55
CA THR A 22 2.31 -15.38 42.70
C THR A 22 2.03 -14.46 41.50
N PRO A 23 1.58 -14.97 40.32
CA PRO A 23 1.18 -14.10 39.22
C PRO A 23 -0.22 -13.53 39.47
N GLY A 24 -0.30 -12.21 39.67
CA GLY A 24 -1.52 -11.42 39.50
C GLY A 24 -1.87 -11.22 38.02
N PRO A 25 -3.05 -10.65 37.71
CA PRO A 25 -3.48 -10.45 36.33
C PRO A 25 -2.52 -9.52 35.60
N ALA A 26 -2.06 -9.92 34.42
CA ALA A 26 -1.17 -9.12 33.60
C ALA A 26 -1.89 -7.84 33.12
N GLU A 27 -1.63 -6.73 33.81
CA GLU A 27 -1.75 -5.40 33.23
C GLU A 27 -0.75 -5.29 32.07
N VAL A 28 -1.28 -4.95 30.90
CA VAL A 28 -0.51 -4.60 29.70
C VAL A 28 0.35 -3.38 30.02
N THR A 29 1.60 -3.64 30.41
CA THR A 29 2.65 -2.64 30.34
C THR A 29 2.91 -2.41 28.86
N ALA A 30 2.55 -1.22 28.38
CA ALA A 30 2.91 -0.77 27.04
C ALA A 30 4.44 -0.89 26.91
N THR A 31 4.90 -1.86 26.10
CA THR A 31 6.24 -1.87 25.58
C THR A 31 6.44 -0.55 24.85
N GLN A 32 7.18 0.36 25.46
CA GLN A 32 7.67 1.55 24.79
C GLN A 32 8.48 1.08 23.59
N ALA A 33 7.89 1.20 22.40
CA ALA A 33 8.61 1.07 21.16
C ALA A 33 9.69 2.15 21.17
N THR A 34 10.95 1.73 21.26
CA THR A 34 12.09 2.57 20.93
C THR A 34 11.82 3.14 19.55
N PRO A 35 11.83 4.48 19.36
CA PRO A 35 11.59 5.03 18.05
C PRO A 35 12.75 4.61 17.16
N VAL A 36 12.48 3.75 16.19
CA VAL A 36 13.36 3.51 15.03
C VAL A 36 13.25 4.74 14.11
N SER A 37 13.59 5.90 14.63
CA SER A 37 13.93 7.08 13.83
C SER A 37 15.41 6.98 13.50
N SER A 38 15.70 6.15 12.51
CA SER A 38 16.90 6.24 11.71
C SER A 38 16.45 6.11 10.26
N GLU A 39 15.65 7.08 9.82
CA GLU A 39 15.71 7.49 8.43
C GLU A 39 17.18 7.83 8.18
N ALA A 40 17.87 6.96 7.44
CA ALA A 40 19.24 7.20 7.05
C ALA A 40 19.28 8.59 6.41
N ALA A 41 20.01 9.52 7.01
CA ALA A 41 20.15 10.87 6.48
C ALA A 41 20.57 10.76 5.01
N LYS A 42 19.67 11.13 4.09
CA LYS A 42 19.97 11.21 2.67
C LYS A 42 21.28 12.01 2.53
N PRO A 43 22.23 11.57 1.69
CA PRO A 43 23.50 12.27 1.55
C PRO A 43 23.24 13.73 1.20
N ALA A 44 23.77 14.64 2.04
CA ALA A 44 23.59 16.07 1.85
C ALA A 44 24.11 16.46 0.45
N VAL A 45 23.25 17.11 -0.32
CA VAL A 45 23.58 17.55 -1.68
C VAL A 45 24.73 18.55 -1.61
N ASP A 46 25.80 18.31 -2.37
CA ASP A 46 26.91 19.25 -2.47
C ASP A 46 26.48 20.50 -3.26
N ARG A 47 25.98 21.48 -2.49
CA ARG A 47 25.49 22.76 -3.01
C ARG A 47 26.58 23.51 -3.77
N LYS A 48 27.85 23.41 -3.35
CA LYS A 48 28.96 24.13 -3.97
C LYS A 48 29.29 23.54 -5.33
N ALA A 49 29.38 22.22 -5.42
CA ALA A 49 29.59 21.54 -6.70
C ALA A 49 28.44 21.79 -7.69
N LEU A 50 27.20 21.85 -7.21
CA LEU A 50 26.05 22.23 -8.04
C LEU A 50 26.14 23.68 -8.53
N ALA A 51 26.46 24.63 -7.65
CA ALA A 51 26.62 26.04 -8.05
C ALA A 51 27.69 26.21 -9.14
N GLU A 52 28.84 25.54 -8.99
CA GLU A 52 29.93 25.55 -9.97
C GLU A 52 29.51 24.91 -11.31
N ARG A 53 28.82 23.76 -11.26
CA ARG A 53 28.35 23.05 -12.47
C ARG A 53 27.37 23.88 -13.31
N TYR A 54 26.55 24.70 -12.66
CA TYR A 54 25.54 25.54 -13.31
C TYR A 54 25.98 27.01 -13.41
N ALA A 55 27.26 27.31 -13.19
CA ALA A 55 27.79 28.66 -13.31
C ALA A 55 27.56 29.24 -14.71
N GLY A 56 27.14 30.51 -14.77
CA GLY A 56 26.90 31.23 -16.02
C GLY A 56 25.61 30.86 -16.76
N ARG A 57 24.83 29.89 -16.27
CA ARG A 57 23.51 29.57 -16.84
C ARG A 57 22.44 30.50 -16.28
N GLU A 58 21.58 31.00 -17.15
CA GLU A 58 20.43 31.81 -16.76
C GLU A 58 19.33 30.95 -16.12
N LEU A 59 18.67 31.49 -15.11
CA LEU A 59 17.51 30.86 -14.46
C LEU A 59 16.25 31.13 -15.28
N THR A 60 15.58 30.06 -15.71
CA THR A 60 14.29 30.09 -16.40
C THR A 60 13.38 29.00 -15.86
N VAL A 61 12.07 29.20 -15.91
CA VAL A 61 11.12 28.10 -15.71
C VAL A 61 11.09 27.27 -16.99
N VAL A 62 11.41 25.99 -16.86
CA VAL A 62 11.52 25.03 -17.97
C VAL A 62 10.17 24.38 -18.24
N ASP A 63 9.47 23.99 -17.18
CA ASP A 63 8.18 23.32 -17.29
C ASP A 63 7.29 23.66 -16.09
N VAL A 64 5.98 23.66 -16.32
CA VAL A 64 4.95 23.77 -15.30
C VAL A 64 3.89 22.74 -15.65
N SER A 65 3.80 21.69 -14.86
CA SER A 65 2.92 20.57 -15.16
C SER A 65 2.29 19.99 -13.90
N GLU A 66 1.10 19.42 -14.08
CA GLU A 66 0.45 18.61 -13.06
C GLU A 66 0.92 17.16 -13.17
N VAL A 67 1.49 16.65 -12.08
CA VAL A 67 2.00 15.28 -11.96
C VAL A 67 1.29 14.55 -10.82
N GLN A 68 1.30 13.21 -10.86
CA GLN A 68 0.84 12.40 -9.74
C GLN A 68 2.04 12.07 -8.84
N LEU A 69 1.98 12.46 -7.57
CA LEU A 69 3.00 12.13 -6.59
C LEU A 69 2.33 11.51 -5.36
N GLU A 70 2.72 10.29 -5.02
CA GLU A 70 2.17 9.55 -3.86
C GLU A 70 0.64 9.51 -3.85
N GLY A 71 0.05 9.40 -5.05
CA GLY A 71 -1.40 9.37 -5.20
C GLY A 71 -2.09 10.74 -5.15
N ALA A 72 -1.40 11.84 -4.84
CA ALA A 72 -1.97 13.20 -4.91
C ALA A 72 -1.66 13.88 -6.25
N SER A 73 -2.59 14.71 -6.73
CA SER A 73 -2.30 15.65 -7.81
C SER A 73 -1.40 16.76 -7.27
N THR A 74 -0.28 16.99 -7.95
CA THR A 74 0.79 17.88 -7.51
C THR A 74 1.22 18.80 -8.65
N LEU A 75 1.28 20.09 -8.38
CA LEU A 75 1.91 21.06 -9.28
C LEU A 75 3.42 20.87 -9.21
N SER A 76 4.07 20.67 -10.34
CA SER A 76 5.53 20.62 -10.45
C SER A 76 6.01 21.78 -11.32
N VAL A 77 6.92 22.58 -10.79
CA VAL A 77 7.57 23.69 -11.49
C VAL A 77 9.05 23.37 -11.60
N SER A 78 9.52 23.14 -12.83
CA SER A 78 10.89 22.75 -13.11
C SER A 78 11.71 23.96 -13.57
N PHE A 79 12.94 24.08 -13.08
CA PHE A 79 13.83 25.21 -13.35
C PHE A 79 15.09 24.77 -14.10
N SER A 80 15.71 25.70 -14.85
CA SER A 80 16.93 25.42 -15.64
C SER A 80 18.19 25.26 -14.79
N VAL A 81 18.17 25.79 -13.56
CA VAL A 81 19.27 25.73 -12.59
C VAL A 81 18.72 25.41 -11.19
N PRO A 82 19.52 24.78 -10.31
CA PRO A 82 19.17 24.60 -8.90
C PRO A 82 18.82 25.92 -8.21
N LEU A 83 17.77 25.94 -7.42
CA LEU A 83 17.32 27.08 -6.61
C LEU A 83 18.08 27.18 -5.29
N ASP A 84 18.16 28.39 -4.74
CA ASP A 84 18.60 28.60 -3.37
C ASP A 84 17.54 28.08 -2.37
N PRO A 85 17.85 27.10 -1.50
CA PRO A 85 16.89 26.57 -0.53
C PRO A 85 16.61 27.52 0.65
N GLU A 86 17.45 28.53 0.90
CA GLU A 86 17.29 29.44 2.05
C GLU A 86 16.26 30.55 1.77
N GLN A 87 15.81 30.69 0.52
CA GLN A 87 14.83 31.70 0.12
C GLN A 87 13.40 31.29 0.48
N LYS A 88 12.55 32.27 0.76
CA LYS A 88 11.12 32.04 1.00
C LYS A 88 10.35 31.90 -0.31
N LEU A 89 10.17 30.66 -0.76
CA LEU A 89 9.46 30.36 -2.02
C LEU A 89 8.04 30.93 -2.07
N ALA A 90 7.31 30.92 -0.95
CA ALA A 90 5.94 31.43 -0.86
C ALA A 90 5.79 32.95 -1.08
N GLU A 91 6.89 33.73 -1.03
CA GLU A 91 6.87 35.16 -1.35
C GLU A 91 7.06 35.43 -2.85
N ARG A 92 7.51 34.43 -3.62
CA ARG A 92 7.87 34.55 -5.05
C ARG A 92 7.05 33.69 -5.98
N LEU A 93 6.44 32.63 -5.46
CA LEU A 93 5.56 31.74 -6.22
C LEU A 93 4.14 31.89 -5.70
N HIS A 94 3.27 32.40 -6.57
CA HIS A 94 1.86 32.63 -6.27
C HIS A 94 1.00 31.70 -7.12
N LEU A 95 0.18 30.89 -6.47
CA LEU A 95 -0.80 30.04 -7.13
C LEU A 95 -2.20 30.54 -6.79
N VAL A 96 -2.94 30.95 -7.82
CA VAL A 96 -4.27 31.53 -7.67
C VAL A 96 -5.26 30.75 -8.52
N ASP A 97 -6.32 30.28 -7.89
CA ASP A 97 -7.51 29.80 -8.56
C ASP A 97 -8.36 30.97 -9.08
N SER A 98 -8.80 30.88 -10.33
CA SER A 98 -9.54 31.94 -11.02
C SER A 98 -10.90 32.29 -10.38
N LYS A 99 -11.45 31.43 -9.52
CA LYS A 99 -12.72 31.63 -8.81
C LYS A 99 -12.52 31.79 -7.30
N ASP A 100 -11.72 30.91 -6.69
CA ASP A 100 -11.63 30.80 -5.23
C ASP A 100 -10.46 31.62 -4.64
N GLY A 101 -9.61 32.20 -5.49
CA GLY A 101 -8.50 33.05 -5.07
C GLY A 101 -7.26 32.23 -4.73
N LYS A 102 -6.51 32.63 -3.69
CA LYS A 102 -5.23 31.99 -3.34
C LYS A 102 -5.44 30.50 -3.03
N VAL A 103 -4.61 29.64 -3.62
CA VAL A 103 -4.61 28.21 -3.32
C VAL A 103 -3.80 27.97 -2.04
N ASP A 104 -4.38 27.23 -1.09
CA ASP A 104 -3.71 26.80 0.12
C ASP A 104 -2.69 25.69 -0.18
N GLY A 105 -1.57 25.69 0.55
CA GLY A 105 -0.51 24.69 0.40
C GLY A 105 0.87 25.26 0.71
N ALA A 106 1.80 24.37 1.00
CA ALA A 106 3.21 24.70 1.16
C ALA A 106 3.97 24.35 -0.11
N TRP A 107 4.91 25.22 -0.50
CA TRP A 107 5.87 24.94 -1.55
C TRP A 107 7.00 24.07 -1.01
N GLU A 108 7.23 22.94 -1.66
CA GLU A 108 8.28 21.98 -1.33
C GLU A 108 9.37 22.03 -2.41
N LEU A 109 10.61 22.31 -2.03
CA LEU A 109 11.75 22.19 -2.93
C LEU A 109 12.25 20.74 -2.93
N THR A 110 12.47 20.17 -4.11
CA THR A 110 12.99 18.81 -4.24
C THR A 110 14.44 18.69 -3.81
N ASP A 111 14.89 17.46 -3.53
CA ASP A 111 16.28 17.17 -3.15
C ASP A 111 17.30 17.67 -4.19
N ASN A 112 16.97 17.61 -5.49
CA ASN A 112 17.84 18.13 -6.57
C ASN A 112 17.81 19.65 -6.73
N LEU A 113 17.00 20.36 -5.93
CA LEU A 113 16.77 21.81 -5.92
C LEU A 113 16.30 22.40 -7.25
N MET A 114 15.93 21.57 -8.23
CA MET A 114 15.54 22.03 -9.56
C MET A 114 14.03 22.00 -9.79
N GLU A 115 13.26 21.48 -8.84
CA GLU A 115 11.81 21.41 -8.94
C GLU A 115 11.17 21.93 -7.65
N VAL A 116 10.13 22.74 -7.80
CA VAL A 116 9.29 23.18 -6.68
C VAL A 116 7.91 22.56 -6.85
N ARG A 117 7.36 22.02 -5.76
CA ARG A 117 6.12 21.25 -5.76
C ARG A 117 5.09 21.83 -4.81
N LEU A 118 3.81 21.75 -5.19
CA LEU A 118 2.67 22.03 -4.31
C LEU A 118 1.64 20.90 -4.46
N ARG A 119 1.39 20.18 -3.37
CA ARG A 119 0.60 18.94 -3.34
C ARG A 119 -0.88 19.20 -3.09
N HIS A 120 -1.71 18.16 -3.30
CA HIS A 120 -3.15 18.13 -3.03
C HIS A 120 -3.97 19.14 -3.83
N LEU A 121 -3.62 19.34 -5.10
CA LEU A 121 -4.40 20.19 -5.99
C LEU A 121 -5.85 19.72 -6.09
N GLU A 122 -6.74 20.70 -6.14
CA GLU A 122 -8.15 20.49 -6.44
C GLU A 122 -8.35 20.08 -7.90
N PRO A 123 -9.23 19.11 -8.19
CA PRO A 123 -9.55 18.74 -9.56
C PRO A 123 -10.44 19.77 -10.28
N GLN A 124 -10.39 19.78 -11.61
CA GLN A 124 -11.22 20.65 -12.49
C GLN A 124 -11.15 22.15 -12.15
N ARG A 125 -9.97 22.63 -11.78
CA ARG A 125 -9.70 24.02 -11.40
C ARG A 125 -8.87 24.74 -12.45
N LYS A 126 -9.11 26.04 -12.63
CA LYS A 126 -8.33 26.90 -13.51
C LYS A 126 -7.39 27.75 -12.67
N LEU A 127 -6.12 27.38 -12.70
CA LEU A 127 -5.08 27.98 -11.88
C LEU A 127 -4.19 28.91 -12.71
N VAL A 128 -3.72 29.97 -12.07
CA VAL A 128 -2.71 30.88 -12.56
C VAL A 128 -1.53 30.81 -11.62
N LEU A 129 -0.41 30.30 -12.12
CA LEU A 129 0.88 30.36 -11.44
C LEU A 129 1.61 31.61 -11.89
N THR A 130 2.01 32.45 -10.94
CA THR A 130 2.94 33.56 -11.16
C THR A 130 4.24 33.25 -10.43
N VAL A 131 5.34 33.21 -11.18
CA VAL A 131 6.69 33.15 -10.64
C VAL A 131 7.32 34.54 -10.80
N ASP A 132 7.55 35.21 -9.69
CA ASP A 132 8.03 36.59 -9.68
C ASP A 132 9.48 36.68 -10.16
N ALA A 133 9.79 37.80 -10.83
CA ALA A 133 11.18 38.17 -11.09
C ALA A 133 11.98 38.22 -9.77
N GLY A 134 13.28 37.91 -9.84
CA GLY A 134 14.16 37.95 -8.67
C GLY A 134 14.21 36.65 -7.86
N LEU A 135 13.51 35.58 -8.26
CA LEU A 135 13.70 34.23 -7.70
C LEU A 135 15.18 33.83 -7.83
N LEU A 136 15.81 33.34 -6.76
CA LEU A 136 17.26 33.11 -6.71
C LEU A 136 17.63 31.66 -7.04
N GLY A 137 18.57 31.51 -7.97
CA GLY A 137 19.30 30.28 -8.24
C GLY A 137 20.51 30.14 -7.32
N LEU A 138 20.90 28.91 -7.04
CA LEU A 138 22.09 28.56 -6.24
C LEU A 138 23.40 29.07 -6.89
N ASN A 139 23.37 29.32 -8.20
CA ASN A 139 24.49 29.90 -8.96
C ASN A 139 24.56 31.44 -8.86
N GLY A 140 23.74 32.07 -8.01
CA GLY A 140 23.69 33.52 -7.80
C GLY A 140 22.95 34.29 -8.89
N LYS A 141 22.38 33.62 -9.90
CA LYS A 141 21.51 34.25 -10.90
C LYS A 141 20.09 34.33 -10.40
N SER A 142 19.36 35.35 -10.85
CA SER A 142 17.95 35.52 -10.53
C SER A 142 17.08 35.44 -11.77
N LEU A 143 15.82 35.02 -11.61
CA LEU A 143 14.85 35.03 -12.70
C LEU A 143 14.67 36.47 -13.22
N ALA A 144 14.89 36.68 -14.52
CA ALA A 144 15.01 38.01 -15.10
C ALA A 144 13.68 38.78 -15.18
N ALA A 145 12.59 38.06 -15.41
CA ALA A 145 11.24 38.62 -15.55
C ALA A 145 10.21 37.70 -14.90
N GLU A 146 9.08 38.29 -14.53
CA GLU A 146 7.90 37.54 -14.11
C GLU A 146 7.49 36.53 -15.18
N GLN A 147 7.13 35.34 -14.76
CA GLN A 147 6.56 34.31 -15.62
C GLN A 147 5.19 33.91 -15.13
N VAL A 148 4.19 34.03 -16.01
CA VAL A 148 2.80 33.67 -15.73
C VAL A 148 2.43 32.44 -16.56
N THR A 149 1.97 31.39 -15.89
CA THR A 149 1.49 30.16 -16.53
C THR A 149 0.06 29.89 -16.10
N ARG A 150 -0.79 29.57 -17.08
CA ARG A 150 -2.17 29.14 -16.84
C ARG A 150 -2.26 27.64 -17.06
N LEU A 151 -2.88 26.95 -16.12
CA LEU A 151 -3.11 25.52 -16.19
C LEU A 151 -4.52 25.17 -15.72
N GLU A 152 -5.03 24.05 -16.21
CA GLU A 152 -6.28 23.47 -15.75
C GLU A 152 -5.96 22.12 -15.13
N THR A 153 -6.40 21.93 -13.88
CA THR A 153 -6.14 20.67 -13.18
C THR A 153 -7.03 19.57 -13.73
N ARG A 154 -6.51 18.34 -13.70
CA ARG A 154 -7.21 17.17 -14.22
C ARG A 154 -8.53 16.95 -13.52
N ASP A 155 -9.43 16.30 -14.25
CA ASP A 155 -10.65 15.77 -13.69
C ASP A 155 -10.35 14.50 -12.88
N LEU A 156 -10.35 14.62 -11.55
CA LEU A 156 -10.25 13.48 -10.64
C LEU A 156 -11.64 13.05 -10.19
N GLN A 157 -12.20 12.11 -10.93
CA GLN A 157 -13.46 11.47 -10.55
C GLN A 157 -13.26 10.61 -9.30
N ALA A 158 -14.18 10.74 -8.34
CA ALA A 158 -14.17 9.94 -7.13
C ALA A 158 -14.28 8.45 -7.45
N SER A 159 -13.40 7.64 -6.87
CA SER A 159 -13.32 6.22 -7.15
C SER A 159 -12.93 5.39 -5.94
N VAL A 160 -13.42 4.15 -5.94
CA VAL A 160 -13.11 3.16 -4.91
C VAL A 160 -13.08 1.76 -5.54
N GLY A 161 -12.18 0.91 -5.06
CA GLY A 161 -12.08 -0.47 -5.50
C GLY A 161 -11.14 -1.27 -4.62
N PHE A 162 -11.22 -2.60 -4.70
CA PHE A 162 -10.19 -3.45 -4.09
C PHE A 162 -8.85 -3.30 -4.80
N ALA A 163 -7.74 -3.37 -4.07
CA ALA A 163 -6.40 -3.25 -4.65
C ALA A 163 -6.03 -4.44 -5.55
N SER A 164 -6.64 -5.60 -5.32
CA SER A 164 -6.48 -6.81 -6.13
C SER A 164 -7.80 -7.56 -6.28
N ARG A 165 -7.84 -8.51 -7.22
CA ARG A 165 -8.96 -9.46 -7.41
C ARG A 165 -8.88 -10.70 -6.53
N GLY A 166 -7.78 -10.84 -5.81
CA GLY A 166 -7.37 -12.09 -5.20
C GLY A 166 -6.33 -11.81 -4.13
N SER A 167 -6.56 -12.31 -2.92
CA SER A 167 -5.55 -12.32 -1.87
C SER A 167 -5.67 -13.58 -1.03
N LEU A 168 -4.58 -14.33 -0.87
CA LEU A 168 -4.53 -15.42 0.12
C LEU A 168 -4.17 -14.79 1.46
N LEU A 169 -5.07 -14.91 2.45
CA LEU A 169 -4.89 -14.32 3.77
C LEU A 169 -4.72 -15.44 4.81
N PRO A 170 -3.60 -15.45 5.56
CA PRO A 170 -3.47 -16.36 6.69
C PRO A 170 -4.56 -16.07 7.73
N THR A 171 -5.21 -17.12 8.25
CA THR A 171 -6.31 -17.01 9.24
C THR A 171 -5.96 -16.20 10.49
N ARG A 172 -4.68 -16.16 10.89
CA ARG A 172 -4.21 -15.45 12.10
C ARG A 172 -3.67 -14.04 11.83
N LEU A 173 -3.46 -13.66 10.57
CA LEU A 173 -2.76 -12.42 10.15
C LEU A 173 -3.55 -11.59 9.12
N ALA A 174 -4.86 -11.81 8.98
CA ALA A 174 -5.68 -10.98 8.09
C ALA A 174 -5.84 -9.56 8.67
N GLU A 175 -4.87 -8.68 8.40
CA GLU A 175 -4.86 -7.28 8.83
C GLU A 175 -6.00 -6.47 8.20
N GLY A 176 -6.53 -6.92 7.06
CA GLY A 176 -7.66 -6.29 6.37
C GLY A 176 -7.70 -6.65 4.89
N LEU A 177 -8.70 -6.13 4.18
CA LEU A 177 -8.71 -6.17 2.72
C LEU A 177 -8.20 -4.84 2.15
N PRO A 178 -7.15 -4.84 1.31
CA PRO A 178 -6.63 -3.61 0.74
C PRO A 178 -7.61 -3.04 -0.30
N VAL A 179 -7.93 -1.76 -0.13
CA VAL A 179 -8.78 -0.97 -1.03
C VAL A 179 -8.05 0.29 -1.45
N ILE A 180 -8.26 0.69 -2.70
CA ILE A 180 -7.77 1.94 -3.25
C ILE A 180 -8.95 2.90 -3.28
N ALA A 181 -8.79 4.06 -2.66
CA ALA A 181 -9.83 5.08 -2.58
C ALA A 181 -9.29 6.45 -3.03
N LEU A 182 -10.15 7.22 -3.68
CA LEU A 182 -9.90 8.61 -4.06
C LEU A 182 -11.20 9.40 -3.87
N ASN A 183 -11.21 10.35 -2.93
CA ASN A 183 -12.36 11.21 -2.64
C ASN A 183 -13.66 10.43 -2.33
N VAL A 184 -13.54 9.26 -1.68
CA VAL A 184 -14.67 8.45 -1.22
C VAL A 184 -14.54 8.17 0.27
N ASP A 185 -15.44 8.75 1.07
CA ASP A 185 -15.36 8.65 2.53
C ASP A 185 -15.87 7.32 3.08
N LYS A 186 -16.82 6.68 2.38
CA LYS A 186 -17.49 5.45 2.87
C LYS A 186 -17.81 4.49 1.74
N VAL A 187 -17.73 3.20 2.01
CA VAL A 187 -18.09 2.14 1.06
C VAL A 187 -18.97 1.09 1.74
N ASN A 188 -19.97 0.60 1.02
CA ASN A 188 -20.77 -0.55 1.45
C ASN A 188 -20.13 -1.82 0.89
N VAL A 189 -19.86 -2.82 1.73
CA VAL A 189 -19.27 -4.08 1.31
C VAL A 189 -20.09 -5.25 1.83
N GLU A 190 -20.38 -6.17 0.93
CA GLU A 190 -20.99 -7.46 1.21
C GLU A 190 -19.97 -8.57 1.07
N PHE A 191 -20.05 -9.55 1.96
CA PHE A 191 -19.15 -10.67 2.00
C PHE A 191 -19.94 -11.96 1.87
N PHE A 192 -19.52 -12.77 0.92
CA PHE A 192 -20.14 -14.04 0.60
C PHE A 192 -19.14 -15.14 0.88
N ARG A 193 -19.59 -16.25 1.48
CA ARG A 193 -18.79 -17.46 1.60
C ARG A 193 -19.14 -18.39 0.45
N ILE A 194 -18.14 -18.85 -0.29
CA ILE A 194 -18.35 -19.78 -1.39
C ILE A 194 -18.71 -21.16 -0.82
N LYS A 195 -19.76 -21.78 -1.36
CA LYS A 195 -20.19 -23.13 -0.96
C LYS A 195 -19.12 -24.15 -1.36
N PRO A 196 -18.66 -25.03 -0.46
CA PRO A 196 -17.60 -25.99 -0.76
C PRO A 196 -17.87 -26.83 -2.02
N GLU A 197 -19.10 -27.28 -2.20
CA GLU A 197 -19.55 -28.08 -3.35
C GLU A 197 -19.56 -27.29 -4.67
N SER A 198 -19.66 -25.96 -4.60
CA SER A 198 -19.65 -25.09 -5.77
C SER A 198 -18.27 -24.48 -6.03
N LEU A 199 -17.30 -24.65 -5.12
CA LEU A 199 -16.00 -24.00 -5.21
C LEU A 199 -15.25 -24.31 -6.52
N PRO A 200 -15.17 -25.56 -6.99
CA PRO A 200 -14.52 -25.85 -8.27
C PRO A 200 -15.18 -25.12 -9.45
N ALA A 201 -16.51 -25.13 -9.51
CA ALA A 201 -17.28 -24.45 -10.55
C ALA A 201 -17.16 -22.93 -10.46
N PHE A 202 -17.10 -22.38 -9.24
CA PHE A 202 -16.90 -20.96 -8.97
C PHE A 202 -15.52 -20.50 -9.44
N LEU A 203 -14.45 -21.17 -8.99
CA LEU A 203 -13.06 -20.83 -9.34
C LEU A 203 -12.81 -20.93 -10.85
N ASN A 204 -13.48 -21.86 -11.50
CA ASN A 204 -13.39 -22.01 -12.95
C ASN A 204 -13.98 -20.81 -13.71
N ARG A 205 -14.97 -20.13 -13.14
CA ARG A 205 -15.61 -18.95 -13.75
C ARG A 205 -14.93 -17.66 -13.32
N TRP A 206 -14.54 -17.57 -12.05
CA TRP A 206 -13.89 -16.41 -11.45
C TRP A 206 -12.60 -16.04 -12.20
N GLY A 207 -12.44 -14.76 -12.52
CA GLY A 207 -11.21 -14.22 -13.09
C GLY A 207 -11.02 -14.45 -14.59
N ARG A 208 -11.98 -15.10 -15.28
CA ARG A 208 -11.98 -15.16 -16.76
C ARG A 208 -12.39 -13.84 -17.40
N SER A 209 -13.28 -13.09 -16.75
CA SER A 209 -13.65 -11.73 -17.17
C SER A 209 -12.78 -10.69 -16.47
N SER A 210 -12.47 -9.61 -17.19
CA SER A 210 -11.77 -8.46 -16.62
C SER A 210 -12.68 -7.61 -15.73
N ASN A 211 -14.00 -7.67 -15.88
CA ASN A 211 -14.93 -6.93 -15.04
C ASN A 211 -15.96 -7.90 -14.49
N LEU A 212 -16.27 -7.76 -13.19
CA LEU A 212 -17.40 -8.47 -12.59
C LEU A 212 -18.68 -7.81 -13.09
N ASP A 213 -19.06 -8.14 -14.33
CA ASP A 213 -20.25 -7.58 -14.94
C ASP A 213 -21.50 -8.01 -14.15
N ASN A 214 -22.56 -7.22 -14.23
CA ASN A 214 -23.85 -7.52 -13.57
C ASN A 214 -24.36 -8.94 -13.92
N TRP A 215 -24.04 -9.44 -15.12
CA TRP A 215 -24.32 -10.80 -15.54
C TRP A 215 -23.50 -11.86 -14.79
N GLU A 216 -22.21 -11.61 -14.56
CA GLU A 216 -21.32 -12.52 -13.83
C GLU A 216 -21.78 -12.64 -12.36
N ALA A 217 -22.16 -11.52 -11.73
CA ALA A 217 -22.75 -11.50 -10.39
C ALA A 217 -24.00 -12.40 -10.28
N ARG A 218 -24.94 -12.31 -11.23
CA ARG A 218 -26.15 -13.18 -11.23
C ARG A 218 -25.84 -14.68 -11.30
N SER A 219 -24.74 -15.03 -11.95
CA SER A 219 -24.32 -16.42 -12.11
C SER A 219 -23.48 -16.95 -10.94
N LEU A 220 -22.72 -16.07 -10.28
CA LEU A 220 -21.79 -16.43 -9.20
C LEU A 220 -22.44 -16.40 -7.82
N LEU A 221 -23.34 -15.44 -7.56
CA LEU A 221 -23.99 -15.28 -6.25
C LEU A 221 -24.76 -16.52 -5.77
N PRO A 222 -25.44 -17.34 -6.61
CA PRO A 222 -26.09 -18.56 -6.14
C PRO A 222 -25.13 -19.63 -5.56
N MET A 223 -23.85 -19.58 -5.95
CA MET A 223 -22.79 -20.49 -5.48
C MET A 223 -22.16 -20.04 -4.16
N ALA A 224 -22.67 -18.96 -3.56
CA ALA A 224 -22.16 -18.40 -2.33
C ALA A 224 -23.32 -17.98 -1.40
N ASP A 225 -23.05 -17.94 -0.10
CA ASP A 225 -24.00 -17.46 0.90
C ASP A 225 -23.53 -16.12 1.45
N LEU A 226 -24.43 -15.13 1.51
CA LEU A 226 -24.14 -13.85 2.17
C LEU A 226 -23.91 -14.09 3.66
N VAL A 227 -22.73 -13.75 4.16
CA VAL A 227 -22.35 -13.96 5.57
C VAL A 227 -22.20 -12.67 6.35
N TYR A 228 -21.90 -11.55 5.70
CA TYR A 228 -21.79 -10.24 6.33
C TYR A 228 -22.08 -9.12 5.33
N GLY A 229 -22.68 -8.03 5.79
CA GLY A 229 -22.84 -6.81 5.02
C GLY A 229 -22.66 -5.62 5.95
N GLY A 230 -21.84 -4.65 5.54
CA GLY A 230 -21.52 -3.51 6.38
C GLY A 230 -21.12 -2.28 5.58
N ARG A 231 -21.18 -1.12 6.24
CA ARG A 231 -20.62 0.14 5.74
C ARG A 231 -19.31 0.39 6.46
N PHE A 232 -18.27 0.71 5.69
CA PHE A 232 -16.93 0.97 6.16
C PHE A 232 -16.57 2.42 5.88
N ASP A 233 -16.02 3.10 6.88
CA ASP A 233 -15.43 4.44 6.72
C ASP A 233 -13.99 4.29 6.22
N LEU A 234 -13.65 5.08 5.19
CA LEU A 234 -12.35 5.09 4.52
C LEU A 234 -11.57 6.36 4.86
N ASN A 235 -12.23 7.52 4.81
CA ASN A 235 -11.66 8.84 5.09
C ASN A 235 -10.25 9.06 4.47
N PRO A 236 -10.06 8.86 3.15
CA PRO A 236 -8.77 9.06 2.51
C PRO A 236 -8.35 10.54 2.57
N ALA A 237 -7.05 10.82 2.50
CA ALA A 237 -6.62 12.20 2.35
C ALA A 237 -7.23 12.85 1.10
N ARG A 238 -7.57 14.13 1.23
CA ARG A 238 -8.30 14.86 0.22
C ARG A 238 -7.50 14.95 -1.08
N ASN A 239 -8.14 14.63 -2.20
CA ASN A 239 -7.55 14.59 -3.55
C ASN A 239 -6.31 13.68 -3.67
N THR A 240 -6.22 12.68 -2.79
CA THR A 240 -5.13 11.70 -2.78
C THR A 240 -5.69 10.31 -2.97
N ARG A 241 -5.11 9.56 -3.91
CA ARG A 241 -5.36 8.14 -4.09
C ARG A 241 -4.54 7.38 -3.06
N GLU A 242 -5.22 6.75 -2.11
CA GLU A 242 -4.58 6.02 -1.02
C GLU A 242 -4.98 4.55 -1.04
N THR A 243 -4.06 3.71 -0.58
CA THR A 243 -4.34 2.31 -0.28
C THR A 243 -4.66 2.20 1.21
N LEU A 244 -5.90 1.84 1.52
CA LEU A 244 -6.42 1.68 2.87
C LEU A 244 -6.72 0.19 3.13
N LEU A 245 -6.75 -0.21 4.40
CA LEU A 245 -7.14 -1.56 4.79
C LEU A 245 -8.56 -1.56 5.36
N LEU A 246 -9.46 -2.32 4.73
CA LEU A 246 -10.79 -2.58 5.29
C LEU A 246 -10.66 -3.53 6.49
N PRO A 247 -11.09 -3.12 7.69
CA PRO A 247 -10.98 -3.94 8.88
C PRO A 247 -11.99 -5.09 8.81
N ILE A 248 -11.51 -6.30 8.53
CA ILE A 248 -12.31 -7.51 8.57
C ILE A 248 -12.00 -8.38 9.80
N ALA A 249 -10.92 -8.06 10.52
CA ALA A 249 -10.54 -8.77 11.73
C ALA A 249 -11.64 -8.70 12.80
N GLY A 250 -11.89 -9.82 13.47
CA GLY A 250 -12.88 -9.92 14.56
C GLY A 250 -14.33 -10.10 14.11
N LEU A 251 -14.64 -10.04 12.81
CA LEU A 251 -15.98 -10.35 12.31
C LEU A 251 -16.24 -11.86 12.43
N GLU A 252 -17.38 -12.21 13.05
CA GLU A 252 -17.76 -13.60 13.36
C GLU A 252 -17.65 -14.55 12.15
N PRO A 253 -18.08 -14.17 10.93
CA PRO A 253 -18.01 -15.06 9.77
C PRO A 253 -16.59 -15.46 9.37
N PHE A 254 -15.59 -14.62 9.66
CA PHE A 254 -14.20 -14.85 9.26
C PHE A 254 -13.40 -15.68 10.26
N LYS A 255 -14.03 -16.16 11.34
CA LYS A 255 -13.43 -17.18 12.21
C LYS A 255 -13.39 -18.55 11.56
N GLN A 256 -14.22 -18.80 10.55
CA GLN A 256 -14.26 -20.08 9.85
C GLN A 256 -13.36 -20.04 8.60
N PRO A 257 -12.48 -21.04 8.39
CA PRO A 257 -11.69 -21.11 7.17
C PRO A 257 -12.59 -21.33 5.96
N GLY A 258 -12.16 -20.80 4.81
CA GLY A 258 -12.94 -20.89 3.59
C GLY A 258 -12.53 -19.84 2.56
N VAL A 259 -13.19 -19.93 1.40
CA VAL A 259 -13.05 -18.96 0.32
C VAL A 259 -14.21 -17.97 0.41
N TYR A 260 -13.88 -16.69 0.39
CA TYR A 260 -14.82 -15.60 0.54
C TYR A 260 -14.70 -14.62 -0.63
N LEU A 261 -15.84 -14.07 -1.02
CA LEU A 261 -15.95 -13.03 -2.03
C LEU A 261 -16.42 -11.75 -1.33
N ALA A 262 -15.65 -10.67 -1.42
CA ALA A 262 -16.10 -9.35 -1.01
C ALA A 262 -16.57 -8.56 -2.24
N VAL A 263 -17.73 -7.92 -2.14
CA VAL A 263 -18.35 -7.13 -3.21
C VAL A 263 -18.73 -5.76 -2.65
N MET A 264 -18.17 -4.71 -3.23
CA MET A 264 -18.57 -3.33 -2.97
C MET A 264 -19.90 -3.06 -3.65
N ARG A 265 -20.83 -2.43 -2.93
CA ARG A 265 -22.08 -1.94 -3.49
C ARG A 265 -22.00 -0.47 -3.82
N GLU A 266 -22.57 -0.12 -4.97
CA GLU A 266 -22.67 1.26 -5.43
C GLU A 266 -23.51 2.11 -4.48
N ALA A 267 -22.86 2.80 -3.55
CA ALA A 267 -23.50 3.82 -2.72
C ALA A 267 -23.42 5.18 -3.42
N GLY A 268 -24.14 5.36 -4.53
CA GLY A 268 -24.11 6.60 -5.33
C GLY A 268 -23.34 6.47 -6.65
N SER A 269 -23.01 7.59 -7.28
CA SER A 269 -22.42 7.68 -8.62
C SER A 269 -20.88 7.60 -8.61
N TYR A 270 -20.31 6.62 -7.92
CA TYR A 270 -18.85 6.44 -7.89
C TYR A 270 -18.37 5.55 -9.03
N ASN A 271 -17.16 5.82 -9.53
CA ASN A 271 -16.53 4.93 -10.50
C ASN A 271 -15.86 3.77 -9.77
N TYR A 272 -16.35 2.55 -9.98
CA TYR A 272 -15.80 1.33 -9.38
C TYR A 272 -14.76 0.72 -10.32
N SER A 273 -13.48 0.86 -9.98
CA SER A 273 -12.40 0.26 -10.78
C SER A 273 -12.32 -1.26 -10.60
N GLN A 274 -12.60 -1.73 -9.37
CA GLN A 274 -12.55 -3.14 -9.00
C GLN A 274 -13.56 -3.42 -7.87
N PRO A 275 -14.84 -3.68 -8.19
CA PRO A 275 -15.91 -3.79 -7.20
C PRO A 275 -15.88 -5.11 -6.42
N ALA A 276 -15.12 -6.12 -6.84
CA ALA A 276 -15.10 -7.41 -6.18
C ALA A 276 -13.69 -7.98 -6.03
N THR A 277 -13.45 -8.69 -4.93
CA THR A 277 -12.20 -9.42 -4.66
C THR A 277 -12.46 -10.75 -3.98
N LEU A 278 -11.67 -11.75 -4.35
CA LEU A 278 -11.67 -13.07 -3.72
C LEU A 278 -10.60 -13.11 -2.64
N PHE A 279 -10.90 -13.67 -1.48
CA PHE A 279 -9.89 -13.94 -0.47
C PHE A 279 -10.13 -15.28 0.22
N THR A 280 -9.03 -15.95 0.58
CA THR A 280 -9.07 -17.26 1.23
C THR A 280 -8.54 -17.11 2.64
N LEU A 281 -9.28 -17.63 3.61
CA LEU A 281 -8.84 -17.82 4.98
C LEU A 281 -8.46 -19.29 5.17
N SER A 282 -7.16 -19.56 5.23
CA SER A 282 -6.58 -20.88 5.46
C SER A 282 -5.42 -20.78 6.45
N ASP A 283 -5.14 -21.88 7.15
CA ASP A 283 -3.90 -22.12 7.90
C ASP A 283 -2.93 -23.05 7.14
N ILE A 284 -3.38 -23.63 6.02
CA ILE A 284 -2.60 -24.52 5.15
C ILE A 284 -1.99 -23.71 4.01
N GLY A 285 -0.67 -23.77 3.90
CA GLY A 285 0.11 -23.38 2.72
C GLY A 285 0.37 -24.60 1.85
N LEU A 286 0.18 -24.45 0.54
CA LEU A 286 0.37 -25.53 -0.43
C LEU A 286 1.39 -25.08 -1.48
N SER A 287 2.40 -25.91 -1.71
CA SER A 287 3.34 -25.75 -2.82
C SER A 287 3.36 -27.02 -3.66
N ALA A 288 3.36 -26.86 -4.98
CA ALA A 288 3.31 -27.98 -5.91
C ALA A 288 4.39 -27.81 -6.97
N ARG A 289 5.13 -28.90 -7.24
CA ARG A 289 6.14 -28.95 -8.28
C ARG A 289 5.79 -30.02 -9.30
N ARG A 290 5.54 -29.57 -10.53
CA ARG A 290 5.22 -30.45 -11.66
C ARG A 290 6.50 -30.87 -12.39
N TYR A 291 6.65 -32.17 -12.60
CA TYR A 291 7.64 -32.80 -13.46
C TYR A 291 6.94 -33.43 -14.68
N GLN A 292 7.71 -34.02 -15.60
CA GLN A 292 7.14 -34.65 -16.81
C GLN A 292 6.06 -35.68 -16.47
N ASN A 293 6.33 -36.56 -15.49
CA ASN A 293 5.47 -37.71 -15.19
C ASN A 293 4.95 -37.74 -13.74
N ARG A 294 5.13 -36.67 -12.95
CA ARG A 294 4.67 -36.61 -11.55
C ARG A 294 4.45 -35.19 -11.07
N ILE A 295 3.71 -35.04 -9.98
CA ILE A 295 3.54 -33.79 -9.24
C ILE A 295 3.91 -34.10 -7.78
N ASP A 296 4.86 -33.34 -7.25
CA ASP A 296 5.21 -33.39 -5.83
C ASP A 296 4.46 -32.24 -5.14
N VAL A 297 3.69 -32.52 -4.10
CA VAL A 297 2.91 -31.51 -3.34
C VAL A 297 3.40 -31.50 -1.90
N PHE A 298 3.68 -30.31 -1.38
CA PHE A 298 4.08 -30.10 0.01
C PHE A 298 3.06 -29.20 0.69
N THR A 299 2.62 -29.61 1.87
CA THR A 299 1.72 -28.84 2.73
C THR A 299 2.45 -28.41 3.99
N GLN A 300 2.29 -27.15 4.35
CA GLN A 300 2.94 -26.54 5.51
C GLN A 300 1.99 -25.59 6.23
N ALA A 301 2.17 -25.42 7.53
CA ALA A 301 1.43 -24.44 8.30
C ALA A 301 1.85 -23.04 7.86
N LEU A 302 0.89 -22.17 7.54
CA LEU A 302 1.18 -20.76 7.23
C LEU A 302 1.75 -20.03 8.46
N ALA A 303 1.38 -20.47 9.65
CA ALA A 303 2.03 -20.07 10.88
C ALA A 303 3.20 -21.02 11.17
N GLY A 304 4.42 -20.48 11.30
CA GLY A 304 5.60 -21.25 11.71
C GLY A 304 6.29 -22.05 10.60
N GLY A 305 5.58 -22.45 9.54
CA GLY A 305 6.17 -23.17 8.40
C GLY A 305 6.34 -24.67 8.61
N ASP A 306 5.77 -25.24 9.67
CA ASP A 306 5.87 -26.67 9.99
C ASP A 306 5.18 -27.53 8.92
N ALA A 307 5.73 -28.71 8.62
CA ALA A 307 5.11 -29.66 7.69
C ALA A 307 3.75 -30.14 8.24
N LEU A 308 2.76 -30.23 7.36
CA LEU A 308 1.42 -30.71 7.70
C LEU A 308 1.16 -32.07 7.06
N GLY A 309 1.00 -33.10 7.89
CA GLY A 309 0.58 -34.43 7.44
C GLY A 309 -0.93 -34.61 7.41
N ASP A 310 -1.38 -35.71 6.80
CA ASP A 310 -2.79 -36.12 6.71
C ASP A 310 -3.73 -35.10 6.02
N VAL A 311 -3.18 -34.13 5.29
CA VAL A 311 -3.97 -33.16 4.53
C VAL A 311 -4.52 -33.83 3.29
N ARG A 312 -5.85 -33.84 3.12
CA ARG A 312 -6.50 -34.35 1.92
C ARG A 312 -6.24 -33.41 0.74
N LEU A 313 -5.75 -33.97 -0.35
CA LEU A 313 -5.46 -33.28 -1.60
C LEU A 313 -6.38 -33.82 -2.70
N GLU A 314 -6.92 -32.92 -3.52
CA GLU A 314 -7.71 -33.25 -4.70
C GLU A 314 -7.13 -32.49 -5.90
N ILE A 315 -6.91 -33.20 -7.01
CA ILE A 315 -6.53 -32.62 -8.29
C ILE A 315 -7.80 -32.45 -9.12
N LEU A 316 -8.07 -31.23 -9.55
CA LEU A 316 -9.28 -30.90 -10.32
C LEU A 316 -8.93 -30.64 -11.79
N ASN A 317 -9.83 -30.97 -12.70
CA ASN A 317 -9.74 -30.56 -14.11
C ASN A 317 -10.26 -29.14 -14.33
N GLY A 318 -10.23 -28.68 -15.59
CA GLY A 318 -10.72 -27.36 -15.99
C GLY A 318 -12.24 -27.17 -15.85
N GLU A 319 -13.00 -28.21 -15.51
CA GLU A 319 -14.44 -28.17 -15.23
C GLU A 319 -14.71 -28.26 -13.71
N GLY A 320 -13.69 -28.46 -12.90
CA GLY A 320 -13.79 -28.62 -11.45
C GLY A 320 -14.10 -30.05 -10.98
N GLN A 321 -13.96 -31.05 -11.84
CA GLN A 321 -14.13 -32.46 -11.50
C GLN A 321 -12.83 -33.05 -10.92
N VAL A 322 -12.95 -33.93 -9.93
CA VAL A 322 -11.80 -34.60 -9.30
C VAL A 322 -11.19 -35.63 -10.26
N LEU A 323 -9.92 -35.45 -10.59
CA LEU A 323 -9.10 -36.37 -11.40
C LEU A 323 -8.33 -37.37 -10.54
N ALA A 324 -7.86 -36.93 -9.38
CA ALA A 324 -7.12 -37.73 -8.43
C ALA A 324 -7.27 -37.17 -7.03
N GLU A 325 -7.15 -38.02 -6.03
CA GLU A 325 -7.12 -37.64 -4.62
C GLU A 325 -5.98 -38.35 -3.90
N GLY A 326 -5.50 -37.74 -2.83
CA GLY A 326 -4.44 -38.29 -1.99
C GLY A 326 -4.41 -37.64 -0.62
N LYS A 327 -3.49 -38.09 0.22
CA LYS A 327 -3.18 -37.45 1.50
C LYS A 327 -1.69 -37.21 1.59
N THR A 328 -1.30 -36.13 2.24
CA THR A 328 0.11 -35.92 2.58
C THR A 328 0.57 -36.94 3.61
N ASP A 329 1.83 -37.34 3.49
CA ASP A 329 2.49 -38.25 4.42
C ASP A 329 2.68 -37.59 5.79
N SER A 330 3.08 -38.38 6.80
CA SER A 330 3.36 -37.87 8.13
C SER A 330 4.51 -36.85 8.08
N ALA A 331 4.33 -35.73 8.80
CA ALA A 331 5.32 -34.67 8.97
C ALA A 331 6.65 -35.17 9.57
#